data_AF-A0AAE3L139-F1
#
_entry.id   AF-A0AAE3L139-F1
#
_cell.length_a   1.000
_cell.length_b   1.000
_cell.length_c   1.000
_cell.angle_alpha   90.00
_cell.angle_beta   90.00
_cell.angle_gamma   90.00
#
_symmetry.space_group_name_H-M   'P 1'
#
loop_
_entity.id
_entity.type
_entity.pdbx_description
1 polymer ?
#
loop_
_entity_poly.entity_id
_entity_poly.type
_entity_poly.pdbx_seq_one_letter_code
_entity_poly.pdbx_strand_id
1 'polypeptide(L)'
;MKKVHRTNASAAGLAFGLLLSCTGLPVAAQASDDQAEDVSSHLEIYKEFDGRCQGLRRGDARMIRNNHPDKSIKYRMVRVLNGKRQASIIQDTIAPGEENGQKLGCEKVSDREQNWRVIRAEFVAE
;
A
#
# COMPACT_ATOMS: atom_id res chain seq x y z
N MET A 1 68.29 -8.50 25.38
CA MET A 1 67.08 -8.43 26.23
C MET A 1 66.91 -9.74 27.00
N LYS A 2 66.44 -9.63 28.25
CA LYS A 2 66.16 -10.63 29.33
C LYS A 2 65.81 -12.07 28.89
N LYS A 3 66.46 -13.12 29.45
CA LYS A 3 66.04 -13.99 30.60
C LYS A 3 64.65 -14.65 30.41
N VAL A 4 64.33 -15.91 30.74
CA VAL A 4 64.93 -17.04 31.48
C VAL A 4 63.93 -18.23 31.44
N HIS A 5 64.45 -19.47 31.57
CA HIS A 5 63.87 -20.76 31.99
C HIS A 5 62.34 -20.95 32.17
N ARG A 6 61.83 -22.16 31.83
CA ARG A 6 61.61 -23.28 32.78
C ARG A 6 61.03 -24.54 32.13
N THR A 7 61.40 -25.65 32.74
CA THR A 7 61.12 -27.07 32.51
C THR A 7 59.76 -27.53 33.08
N ASN A 8 59.44 -28.80 32.77
CA ASN A 8 58.49 -29.74 33.43
C ASN A 8 57.06 -29.74 32.86
N ALA A 9 56.27 -30.82 32.84
CA ALA A 9 56.42 -32.26 32.98
C ALA A 9 55.00 -32.85 32.83
N SER A 10 54.91 -34.12 32.42
CA SER A 10 53.95 -35.14 32.87
C SER A 10 52.42 -35.07 32.63
N ALA A 11 51.91 -36.30 32.46
CA ALA A 11 50.58 -36.84 32.76
C ALA A 11 49.45 -36.51 31.76
N ALA A 12 48.97 -37.47 30.98
CA ALA A 12 48.09 -38.60 31.37
C ALA A 12 46.75 -38.10 31.93
N GLY A 13 45.64 -38.49 31.28
CA GLY A 13 44.31 -38.33 31.87
C GLY A 13 43.18 -38.30 30.85
N LEU A 14 42.57 -39.47 30.63
CA LEU A 14 41.22 -39.64 30.08
C LEU A 14 40.20 -38.79 30.84
N ALA A 15 39.26 -38.15 30.14
CA ALA A 15 37.93 -37.90 30.67
C ALA A 15 36.92 -37.66 29.55
N PHE A 16 36.00 -38.61 29.40
CA PHE A 16 34.72 -38.51 28.71
C PHE A 16 33.95 -37.28 29.24
N GLY A 17 33.70 -36.29 28.37
CA GLY A 17 32.98 -35.07 28.70
C GLY A 17 31.64 -35.01 27.97
N LEU A 18 30.58 -35.25 28.74
CA LEU A 18 29.15 -35.20 28.40
C LEU A 18 28.77 -34.03 27.47
N LEU A 19 28.24 -34.33 26.29
CA LEU A 19 27.77 -33.35 25.31
C LEU A 19 26.48 -32.65 25.80
N LEU A 20 26.62 -31.34 25.97
CA LEU A 20 25.60 -30.35 26.29
C LEU A 20 24.37 -30.47 25.37
N SER A 21 23.25 -30.94 25.89
CA SER A 21 21.96 -30.91 25.18
C SER A 21 21.19 -29.67 25.58
N CYS A 22 21.54 -28.52 24.99
CA CYS A 22 20.64 -27.35 24.98
C CYS A 22 19.57 -27.61 23.93
N THR A 23 18.42 -28.14 24.36
CA THR A 23 17.19 -28.15 23.56
C THR A 23 16.71 -26.70 23.40
N GLY A 24 17.23 -26.01 22.39
CA GLY A 24 16.67 -24.74 21.93
C GLY A 24 15.28 -25.01 21.35
N LEU A 25 14.23 -24.51 22.03
CA LEU A 25 12.92 -24.42 21.41
C LEU A 25 13.04 -23.51 20.17
N PRO A 26 12.65 -23.95 18.97
CA PRO A 26 12.48 -23.02 17.87
C PRO A 26 11.30 -22.12 18.21
N VAL A 27 11.58 -20.86 18.55
CA VAL A 27 10.58 -19.80 18.50
C VAL A 27 10.16 -19.71 17.04
N ALA A 28 8.97 -20.23 16.74
CA ALA A 28 8.29 -19.97 15.48
C ALA A 28 8.04 -18.46 15.44
N ALA A 29 8.86 -17.75 14.66
CA ALA A 29 8.56 -16.38 14.28
C ALA A 29 7.21 -16.41 13.57
N GLN A 30 6.17 -15.91 14.25
CA GLN A 30 4.91 -15.61 13.60
C GLN A 30 5.20 -14.49 12.62
N ALA A 31 5.49 -14.85 11.37
CA ALA A 31 5.29 -13.94 10.27
C ALA A 31 3.81 -13.57 10.33
N SER A 32 3.50 -12.38 10.86
CA SER A 32 2.25 -11.72 10.57
C SER A 32 2.22 -11.59 9.05
N ASP A 33 1.44 -12.45 8.40
CA ASP A 33 0.92 -12.20 7.06
C ASP A 33 0.10 -10.91 7.17
N ASP A 34 0.79 -9.77 7.12
CA ASP A 34 0.20 -8.49 6.77
C ASP A 34 -0.33 -8.70 5.36
N GLN A 35 -1.60 -9.12 5.27
CA GLN A 35 -2.32 -9.11 4.00
C GLN A 35 -2.13 -7.71 3.43
N ALA A 36 -1.44 -7.62 2.29
CA ALA A 36 -1.23 -6.35 1.61
C ALA A 36 -2.59 -5.68 1.45
N GLU A 37 -2.81 -4.63 2.23
CA GLU A 37 -4.08 -3.92 2.26
C GLU A 37 -4.35 -3.38 0.86
N ASP A 38 -5.53 -3.69 0.30
CA ASP A 38 -5.94 -3.08 -0.96
C ASP A 38 -6.26 -1.62 -0.72
N VAL A 39 -5.24 -0.76 -0.85
CA VAL A 39 -5.34 0.70 -0.67
C VAL A 39 -6.47 1.31 -1.50
N SER A 40 -6.84 0.70 -2.64
CA SER A 40 -7.90 1.22 -3.49
C SER A 40 -9.30 1.10 -2.86
N SER A 41 -9.48 0.23 -1.86
CA SER A 41 -10.72 0.10 -1.10
C SER A 41 -11.09 1.34 -0.28
N HIS A 42 -10.10 2.20 0.03
CA HIS A 42 -10.31 3.48 0.71
C HIS A 42 -10.71 4.61 -0.23
N LEU A 43 -10.66 4.38 -1.55
CA LEU A 43 -11.07 5.36 -2.54
C LEU A 43 -12.49 5.09 -3.01
N GLU A 44 -13.36 6.07 -2.85
CA GLU A 44 -14.75 5.98 -3.30
C GLU A 44 -15.00 6.93 -4.47
N ILE A 45 -15.50 6.39 -5.58
CA ILE A 45 -16.01 7.18 -6.70
C ILE A 45 -17.52 7.27 -6.60
N TYR A 46 -18.06 8.48 -6.44
CA TYR A 46 -19.49 8.72 -6.27
C TYR A 46 -20.01 9.78 -7.25
N LYS A 47 -21.33 9.95 -7.28
CA LYS A 47 -22.01 10.97 -8.09
C LYS A 47 -22.43 12.14 -7.21
N GLU A 48 -22.27 13.34 -7.74
CA GLU A 48 -22.75 14.56 -7.09
C GLU A 48 -23.42 15.46 -8.12
N PHE A 49 -24.52 16.09 -7.72
CA PHE A 49 -25.23 17.03 -8.57
C PHE A 49 -24.30 18.19 -8.95
N ASP A 50 -24.18 18.48 -10.25
CA ASP A 50 -23.39 19.60 -10.74
C ASP A 50 -24.12 20.28 -11.89
N GLY A 51 -24.45 21.57 -11.70
CA GLY A 51 -25.25 22.33 -12.67
C GLY A 51 -24.62 22.41 -14.07
N ARG A 52 -23.28 22.39 -14.18
CA ARG A 52 -22.60 22.39 -15.48
C ARG A 52 -22.76 21.05 -16.18
N CYS A 53 -22.60 19.94 -15.45
CA CYS A 53 -22.84 18.60 -16.00
C CYS A 53 -24.31 18.36 -16.36
N GLN A 54 -25.24 18.94 -15.60
CA GLN A 54 -26.67 18.89 -15.90
C GLN A 54 -27.01 19.62 -17.20
N GLY A 55 -26.40 20.79 -17.45
CA GLY A 55 -26.51 21.51 -18.71
C GLY A 55 -25.95 20.76 -19.92
N LEU A 56 -25.04 19.81 -19.71
CA LEU A 56 -24.36 19.01 -20.74
C LEU A 56 -25.02 17.64 -20.96
N ARG A 57 -26.37 17.56 -20.92
CA ARG A 57 -27.20 16.34 -21.15
C ARG A 57 -27.66 15.61 -19.87
N ARG A 58 -28.04 16.34 -18.81
CA ARG A 58 -28.60 15.77 -17.57
C ARG A 58 -27.69 14.73 -16.92
N GLY A 59 -26.40 15.02 -16.84
CA GLY A 59 -25.44 14.18 -16.13
C GLY A 59 -25.02 14.82 -14.80
N ASP A 60 -24.64 13.98 -13.85
CA ASP A 60 -23.98 14.41 -12.61
C ASP A 60 -22.46 14.51 -12.77
N ALA A 61 -21.79 15.14 -11.81
CA ALA A 61 -20.34 15.04 -11.67
C ALA A 61 -19.97 13.69 -11.05
N ARG A 62 -18.88 13.10 -11.53
CA ARG A 62 -18.16 12.04 -10.83
C ARG A 62 -17.12 12.68 -9.93
N MET A 63 -17.13 12.25 -8.68
CA MET A 63 -16.26 12.70 -7.62
C MET A 63 -15.43 11.50 -7.15
N ILE A 64 -14.26 11.76 -6.58
CA ILE A 64 -13.49 10.76 -5.82
C ILE A 64 -13.18 11.31 -4.44
N ARG A 65 -13.29 10.49 -3.40
CA ARG A 65 -12.86 10.83 -2.04
C ARG A 65 -11.99 9.75 -1.42
N ASN A 66 -11.21 10.17 -0.44
CA ASN A 66 -10.41 9.31 0.41
C ASN A 66 -11.14 9.10 1.75
N ASN A 67 -11.55 7.86 2.00
CA ASN A 67 -12.21 7.44 3.24
C ASN A 67 -11.21 6.94 4.30
N HIS A 68 -9.90 6.95 4.01
CA HIS A 68 -8.89 6.63 5.02
C HIS A 68 -8.86 7.72 6.10
N PRO A 69 -8.76 7.38 7.40
CA PRO A 69 -8.84 8.35 8.48
C PRO A 69 -7.66 9.35 8.53
N ASP A 70 -6.45 8.91 8.18
CA ASP A 70 -5.21 9.67 8.44
C ASP A 70 -4.15 9.61 7.33
N LYS A 71 -4.33 8.79 6.28
CA LYS A 71 -3.30 8.60 5.24
C LYS A 71 -3.75 9.18 3.91
N SER A 72 -2.86 9.95 3.31
CA SER A 72 -3.00 10.41 1.93
C SER A 72 -2.79 9.24 0.97
N ILE A 73 -3.60 9.17 -0.08
CA ILE A 73 -3.53 8.12 -1.08
C ILE A 73 -3.13 8.73 -2.41
N LYS A 74 -2.01 8.24 -2.96
CA LYS A 74 -1.64 8.49 -4.34
C LYS A 74 -2.28 7.43 -5.22
N TYR A 75 -3.00 7.85 -6.25
CA TYR A 75 -3.72 6.95 -7.13
C TYR A 75 -3.34 7.15 -8.59
N ARG A 76 -3.50 6.08 -9.36
CA ARG A 76 -3.55 6.11 -10.81
C ARG A 76 -4.90 5.58 -11.25
N MET A 77 -5.52 6.27 -12.20
CA MET A 77 -6.80 5.86 -12.76
C MET A 77 -6.84 6.03 -14.26
N VAL A 78 -7.80 5.36 -14.88
CA VAL A 78 -8.15 5.55 -16.28
C VAL A 78 -9.58 5.99 -16.43
N ARG A 79 -9.82 6.78 -17.47
CA ARG A 79 -11.16 7.06 -17.95
C ARG A 79 -11.67 5.88 -18.78
N VAL A 80 -12.92 5.51 -18.59
CA VAL A 80 -13.68 4.57 -19.41
C VAL A 80 -14.78 5.36 -20.09
N LEU A 81 -14.77 5.42 -21.42
CA LEU A 81 -15.77 6.13 -22.22
C LEU A 81 -16.54 5.11 -23.05
N ASN A 82 -17.85 5.03 -22.85
CA ASN A 82 -18.74 4.07 -23.50
C ASN A 82 -18.20 2.62 -23.42
N GLY A 83 -17.83 2.20 -22.21
CA GLY A 83 -17.22 0.89 -21.93
C GLY A 83 -15.76 0.72 -22.37
N LYS A 84 -15.15 1.69 -23.07
CA LYS A 84 -13.78 1.59 -23.58
C LYS A 84 -12.79 2.35 -22.71
N ARG A 85 -11.80 1.63 -22.18
CA ARG A 85 -10.64 2.22 -21.48
C ARG A 85 -9.91 3.18 -22.42
N GLN A 86 -9.70 4.40 -21.95
CA GLN A 86 -8.91 5.42 -22.65
C GLN A 86 -7.42 5.23 -22.35
N ALA A 87 -6.56 5.72 -23.24
CA ALA A 87 -5.10 5.57 -23.12
C ALA A 87 -4.51 6.43 -22.00
N SER A 88 -5.12 7.58 -21.72
CA SER A 88 -4.65 8.53 -20.71
C SER A 88 -4.73 7.94 -19.31
N ILE A 89 -3.62 8.00 -18.58
CA ILE A 89 -3.55 7.71 -17.15
C ILE A 89 -3.59 9.04 -16.41
N ILE A 90 -4.51 9.14 -15.46
CA ILE A 90 -4.59 10.26 -14.51
C ILE A 90 -3.86 9.79 -13.25
N GLN A 91 -2.95 10.61 -12.74
CA GLN A 91 -2.25 10.36 -11.49
C GLN A 91 -2.42 11.57 -10.59
N ASP A 92 -2.88 11.35 -9.36
CA ASP A 92 -3.05 12.41 -8.38
C ASP A 92 -2.87 11.86 -6.96
N THR A 93 -2.94 12.75 -5.97
CA THR A 93 -2.91 12.41 -4.54
C THR A 93 -4.08 13.08 -3.83
N ILE A 94 -4.80 12.32 -2.99
CA ILE A 94 -5.93 12.82 -2.22
C ILE A 94 -5.66 12.67 -0.71
N ALA A 95 -5.79 13.79 0.01
CA ALA A 95 -5.61 13.83 1.44
C ALA A 95 -6.78 13.15 2.17
N PRO A 96 -6.59 12.65 3.42
CA PRO A 96 -7.70 12.16 4.23
C PRO A 96 -8.65 13.31 4.59
N GLY A 97 -9.95 13.00 4.73
CA GLY A 97 -10.94 13.95 5.28
C GLY A 97 -11.40 15.07 4.34
N GLU A 98 -11.15 14.99 3.04
CA GLU A 98 -11.68 15.96 2.07
C GLU A 98 -13.20 15.77 1.89
N GLU A 99 -13.99 16.63 2.55
CA GLU A 99 -15.45 16.50 2.71
C GLU A 99 -16.21 16.39 1.37
N ASN A 100 -15.79 17.16 0.37
CA ASN A 100 -16.47 17.25 -0.93
C ASN A 100 -15.81 16.42 -2.04
N GLY A 101 -14.70 15.74 -1.73
CA GLY A 101 -13.89 15.01 -2.70
C GLY A 101 -13.37 15.86 -3.87
N GLN A 102 -12.62 15.21 -4.75
CA GLN A 102 -12.07 15.80 -5.96
C GLN A 102 -12.96 15.51 -7.17
N LYS A 103 -13.29 16.54 -7.96
CA LYS A 103 -14.08 16.39 -9.19
C LYS A 103 -13.27 15.79 -10.33
N LEU A 104 -13.75 14.66 -10.88
CA LEU A 104 -13.13 13.97 -12.02
C LEU A 104 -13.67 14.45 -13.37
N GLY A 105 -14.96 14.80 -13.42
CA GLY A 105 -15.64 15.27 -14.63
C GLY A 105 -17.12 14.89 -14.63
N CYS A 106 -17.85 15.23 -15.70
CA CYS A 106 -19.25 14.85 -15.83
C CYS A 106 -19.40 13.35 -16.13
N GLU A 107 -20.48 12.69 -15.74
CA GLU A 107 -20.68 11.27 -16.09
C GLU A 107 -21.09 11.03 -17.56
N LYS A 108 -21.45 12.09 -18.28
CA LYS A 108 -21.81 12.05 -19.70
C LYS A 108 -21.04 13.12 -20.47
N VAL A 109 -20.57 12.76 -21.67
CA VAL A 109 -20.02 13.70 -22.66
C VAL A 109 -20.56 13.32 -24.04
N SER A 110 -21.30 14.25 -24.66
CA SER A 110 -21.92 14.05 -25.98
C SER A 110 -22.74 12.76 -26.05
N ASP A 111 -23.64 12.57 -25.09
CA ASP A 111 -24.53 11.40 -24.94
C ASP A 111 -23.82 10.05 -24.68
N ARG A 112 -22.50 10.06 -24.50
CA ARG A 112 -21.73 8.86 -24.12
C ARG A 112 -21.48 8.86 -22.63
N GLU A 113 -21.71 7.71 -22.00
CA GLU A 113 -21.35 7.48 -20.61
C GLU A 113 -19.83 7.50 -20.44
N GLN A 114 -19.38 8.08 -19.34
CA GLN A 114 -18.00 7.99 -18.89
C GLN A 114 -17.94 7.65 -17.41
N ASN A 115 -16.91 6.88 -17.06
CA ASN A 115 -16.59 6.54 -15.69
C ASN A 115 -15.08 6.54 -15.50
N TRP A 116 -14.64 6.46 -14.26
CA TRP A 116 -13.24 6.38 -13.88
C TRP A 116 -13.00 5.09 -13.13
N ARG A 117 -11.84 4.48 -13.34
CA ARG A 117 -11.43 3.25 -12.66
C ARG A 117 -10.04 3.45 -12.11
N VAL A 118 -9.91 3.32 -10.79
CA VAL A 118 -8.61 3.22 -10.13
C VAL A 118 -7.93 1.94 -10.63
N ILE A 119 -6.68 2.08 -11.07
CA ILE A 119 -5.84 0.96 -11.54
C ILE A 119 -4.66 0.69 -10.61
N ARG A 120 -4.35 1.64 -9.72
CA ARG A 120 -3.33 1.52 -8.68
C ARG A 120 -3.62 2.57 -7.60
N ALA A 121 -3.42 2.19 -6.35
CA ALA A 121 -3.42 3.11 -5.21
C ALA A 121 -2.26 2.71 -4.29
N GLU A 122 -1.62 3.71 -3.68
CA GLU A 122 -0.54 3.54 -2.71
C GLU A 122 -0.65 4.63 -1.65
N PHE A 123 -0.42 4.28 -0.38
CA PHE A 123 -0.28 5.28 0.67
C PHE A 123 0.95 6.13 0.40
N VAL A 124 0.84 7.43 0.65
CA VAL A 124 1.98 8.34 0.60
C VAL A 124 2.79 8.13 1.88
N ALA A 125 4.06 7.76 1.74
CA ALA A 125 4.99 7.71 2.87
C ALA A 125 5.24 9.13 3.39
N GLU A 126 5.22 9.28 4.72
CA GLU A 126 5.61 10.52 5.41
C GLU A 126 7.12 10.80 5.29
#